data_AF-A0A0L8GL13-F1
#
_entry.id   AF-A0A0L8GL13-F1
#
_cell.length_a   1.000
_cell.length_b   1.000
_cell.length_c   1.000
_cell.angle_alpha   90.00
_cell.angle_beta   90.00
_cell.angle_gamma   90.00
#
_symmetry.space_group_name_H-M   'P 1'
#
loop_
_entity.id
_entity.type
_entity.pdbx_description
1 polymer ?
#
loop_
_entity_poly.entity_id
_entity_poly.type
_entity_poly.pdbx_seq_one_letter_code
_entity_poly.pdbx_strand_id
1 'polypeptide(L)'
;VKKKKEIDNISLSCRTVTRWIDKLATNVELGLKRLSLHFKYFSLAIDESTDVSNIAQLVVFVCGIDEDLNITKKMLGLRGMKDTTTGEDVFQELKMLMARFNLHFKNLHGLSTDGAPAMVGNKAGLVSKIRSKLASMNRYKRFILFQCIIHQENLCAKLLKFEHVMSKVVSSINFIKSRALNHHQFKEFL
;
A
#
# COMPACT_ATOMS: atom_id res chain seq x y z
N VAL A 1 11.34 -7.13 35.50
CA VAL A 1 12.67 -6.61 35.07
C VAL A 1 13.70 -7.72 34.88
N LYS A 2 13.88 -8.65 35.84
CA LYS A 2 14.88 -9.76 35.75
C LYS A 2 14.73 -10.67 34.51
N LYS A 3 13.51 -11.15 34.20
CA LYS A 3 13.23 -12.00 33.02
C LYS A 3 13.47 -11.32 31.66
N LYS A 4 13.42 -9.97 31.59
CA LYS A 4 13.63 -9.23 30.34
C LYS A 4 15.11 -9.28 29.92
N LYS A 5 16.02 -9.11 30.89
CA LYS A 5 17.48 -9.22 30.67
C LYS A 5 17.94 -10.63 30.28
N GLU A 6 17.23 -11.67 30.74
CA GLU A 6 17.53 -13.06 30.37
C GLU A 6 17.15 -13.39 28.93
N ILE A 7 16.06 -12.80 28.42
CA ILE A 7 15.60 -12.98 27.02
C ILE A 7 16.51 -12.21 26.05
N ASP A 8 16.97 -11.01 26.43
CA ASP A 8 17.85 -10.18 25.60
C ASP A 8 19.24 -10.82 25.38
N ASN A 9 19.65 -11.76 26.25
CA ASN A 9 20.93 -12.49 26.14
C ASN A 9 20.86 -13.76 25.28
N ILE A 10 19.68 -14.12 24.75
CA ILE A 10 19.54 -15.30 23.90
C ILE A 10 19.89 -14.89 22.46
N SER A 11 21.08 -15.29 22.00
CA SER A 11 21.45 -15.14 20.58
C SER A 11 20.53 -16.02 19.72
N LEU A 12 19.65 -15.38 18.95
CA LEU A 12 18.78 -16.07 18.02
C LEU A 12 19.46 -16.14 16.65
N SER A 13 19.56 -17.35 16.10
CA SER A 13 19.99 -17.52 14.71
C SER A 13 19.01 -16.85 13.75
N CYS A 14 19.50 -16.40 12.58
CA CYS A 14 18.65 -15.86 11.53
C CYS A 14 17.49 -16.81 11.18
N ARG A 15 17.73 -18.13 11.17
CA ARG A 15 16.69 -19.15 10.92
C ARG A 15 15.58 -19.12 11.97
N THR A 16 15.94 -18.93 13.23
CA THR A 16 14.96 -18.81 14.32
C THR A 16 14.11 -17.55 14.14
N VAL A 17 14.75 -16.42 13.84
CA VAL A 17 14.05 -15.15 13.60
C VAL A 17 13.09 -15.26 12.42
N THR A 18 13.53 -15.82 11.28
CA THR A 18 12.66 -16.05 10.11
C THR A 18 11.44 -16.89 10.47
N ARG A 19 11.63 -18.03 11.15
CA ARG A 19 10.51 -18.89 11.56
C ARG A 19 9.52 -18.18 12.48
N TRP A 20 10.01 -17.31 13.35
CA TRP A 20 9.16 -16.50 14.24
C TRP A 20 8.36 -15.47 13.45
N ILE A 21 9.00 -14.77 12.51
CA ILE A 21 8.33 -13.83 11.59
C ILE A 21 7.26 -14.57 10.80
N ASP A 22 7.55 -15.74 10.23
CA ASP A 22 6.57 -16.53 9.47
C ASP A 22 5.37 -16.96 10.32
N LYS A 23 5.62 -17.35 11.58
CA LYS A 23 4.56 -17.73 12.51
C LYS A 23 3.68 -16.53 12.88
N LEU A 24 4.27 -15.36 13.10
CA LEU A 24 3.54 -14.12 13.36
C LEU A 24 2.74 -13.68 12.13
N ALA A 25 3.35 -13.73 10.93
CA ALA A 25 2.69 -13.42 9.68
C ALA A 25 1.49 -14.33 9.43
N THR A 26 1.64 -15.64 9.66
CA THR A 26 0.56 -16.63 9.56
C THR A 26 -0.57 -16.32 10.53
N ASN A 27 -0.25 -15.93 11.77
CA ASN A 27 -1.27 -15.56 12.76
C ASN A 27 -2.04 -14.29 12.33
N VAL A 28 -1.33 -13.26 11.88
CA VAL A 28 -1.94 -12.04 11.34
C VAL A 28 -2.84 -12.35 10.14
N GLU A 29 -2.38 -13.21 9.23
CA GLU A 29 -3.18 -13.65 8.07
C GLU A 29 -4.45 -14.39 8.49
N LEU A 30 -4.36 -15.36 9.41
CA LEU A 30 -5.52 -16.09 9.92
C LEU A 30 -6.51 -15.16 10.62
N GLY A 31 -6.01 -14.20 11.40
CA GLY A 31 -6.83 -13.16 12.01
C GLY A 31 -7.59 -12.34 10.98
N LEU A 32 -6.92 -11.91 9.90
CA LEU A 32 -7.56 -11.17 8.82
C LEU A 32 -8.56 -12.02 8.04
N LYS A 33 -8.26 -13.30 7.76
CA LYS A 33 -9.20 -14.24 7.14
C LYS A 33 -10.47 -14.43 7.97
N ARG A 34 -10.35 -14.46 9.29
CA ARG A 34 -11.52 -14.54 10.17
C ARG A 34 -12.35 -13.27 10.11
N LEU A 35 -11.72 -12.10 10.16
CA LEU A 35 -12.42 -10.81 10.06
C LEU A 35 -13.11 -10.62 8.70
N SER A 36 -12.46 -11.03 7.61
CA SER A 36 -12.98 -10.83 6.25
C SER A 36 -14.29 -11.58 5.98
N LEU A 37 -14.55 -12.68 6.68
CA LEU A 37 -15.83 -13.42 6.61
C LEU A 37 -17.02 -12.58 7.09
N HIS A 38 -16.78 -11.63 8.00
CA HIS A 38 -17.81 -10.78 8.58
C HIS A 38 -18.00 -9.45 7.83
N PHE A 39 -17.17 -9.15 6.83
CA PHE A 39 -17.28 -7.90 6.09
C PHE A 39 -18.53 -7.90 5.18
N LYS A 40 -19.52 -7.09 5.51
CA LYS A 40 -20.66 -6.79 4.62
C LYS A 40 -20.21 -5.98 3.41
N TYR A 41 -19.37 -5.00 3.66
CA TYR A 41 -18.83 -4.10 2.66
C TYR A 41 -17.34 -3.94 2.86
N PHE A 42 -16.61 -3.74 1.77
CA PHE A 42 -15.23 -3.30 1.88
C PHE A 42 -14.84 -2.39 0.72
N SER A 43 -13.81 -1.59 0.97
CA SER A 43 -13.06 -0.89 -0.06
C SER A 43 -11.61 -1.35 -0.06
N LEU A 44 -10.94 -1.12 -1.18
CA LEU A 44 -9.53 -1.44 -1.37
C LEU A 44 -8.74 -0.15 -1.60
N ALA A 45 -7.51 -0.08 -1.10
CA ALA A 45 -6.53 0.90 -1.55
C ALA A 45 -5.37 0.13 -2.16
N ILE A 46 -5.02 0.50 -3.39
CA ILE A 46 -4.06 -0.21 -4.21
C ILE A 46 -3.02 0.80 -4.69
N ASP A 47 -1.77 0.44 -4.50
CA ASP A 47 -0.63 1.24 -4.91
C ASP A 47 0.43 0.32 -5.52
N GLU A 48 1.13 0.83 -6.52
CA GLU A 48 2.26 0.15 -7.14
C GLU A 48 3.50 1.00 -6.91
N SER A 49 4.55 0.35 -6.40
CA SER A 49 5.83 1.01 -6.16
C SER A 49 6.96 0.12 -6.63
N THR A 50 7.99 0.72 -7.20
CA THR A 50 9.20 0.00 -7.60
C THR A 50 10.14 -0.13 -6.39
N ASP A 51 10.49 -1.36 -6.03
CA ASP A 51 11.43 -1.60 -4.95
C ASP A 51 12.90 -1.34 -5.37
N VAL A 52 13.82 -1.41 -4.41
CA VAL A 52 15.27 -1.21 -4.64
C VAL A 52 15.91 -2.24 -5.58
N SER A 53 15.21 -3.35 -5.85
CA SER A 53 15.64 -4.40 -6.79
C SER A 53 15.04 -4.22 -8.19
N ASN A 54 14.41 -3.08 -8.47
CA ASN A 54 13.70 -2.76 -9.71
C ASN A 54 12.51 -3.70 -9.99
N ILE A 55 11.98 -4.36 -8.96
CA ILE A 55 10.77 -5.17 -9.08
C ILE A 55 9.60 -4.30 -8.63
N ALA A 56 8.62 -4.14 -9.51
CA ALA A 56 7.36 -3.49 -9.16
C ALA A 56 6.62 -4.33 -8.11
N GLN A 57 6.17 -3.69 -7.04
CA GLN A 57 5.44 -4.31 -5.96
C GLN A 57 4.05 -3.69 -5.86
N LEU A 58 3.04 -4.55 -5.97
CA LEU A 58 1.65 -4.20 -5.73
C LEU A 58 1.32 -4.37 -4.25
N VAL A 59 0.99 -3.27 -3.59
CA VAL A 59 0.47 -3.29 -2.21
C VAL A 59 -1.04 -3.10 -2.22
N VAL A 60 -1.73 -3.93 -1.45
CA VAL A 60 -3.20 -3.88 -1.34
C VAL A 60 -3.60 -3.79 0.11
N PHE A 61 -4.37 -2.76 0.45
CA PHE A 61 -5.03 -2.60 1.74
C PHE A 61 -6.53 -2.80 1.59
N VAL A 62 -7.15 -3.34 2.64
CA VAL A 62 -8.60 -3.46 2.78
C VAL A 62 -9.10 -2.58 3.91
N CYS A 63 -10.22 -1.91 3.66
CA CYS A 63 -11.05 -1.25 4.66
C CYS A 63 -12.40 -1.97 4.68
N GLY A 64 -12.56 -2.92 5.60
CA GLY A 64 -13.78 -3.71 5.77
C GLY A 64 -14.73 -3.09 6.79
N ILE A 65 -16.03 -3.26 6.57
CA ILE A 65 -17.12 -2.83 7.44
C ILE A 65 -17.99 -4.06 7.72
N ASP A 66 -18.16 -4.41 8.99
CA ASP A 66 -19.01 -5.52 9.43
C ASP A 66 -20.48 -5.11 9.63
N GLU A 67 -21.29 -6.01 10.18
CA GLU A 67 -22.73 -5.76 10.41
C GLU A 67 -23.00 -4.70 11.48
N ASP A 68 -22.09 -4.59 12.46
CA ASP A 68 -22.14 -3.63 13.57
C ASP A 68 -21.50 -2.28 13.22
N LEU A 69 -21.16 -2.08 11.94
CA LEU A 69 -20.50 -0.89 11.40
C LEU A 69 -19.07 -0.66 11.94
N ASN A 70 -18.43 -1.68 12.50
CA ASN A 70 -17.02 -1.58 12.89
C ASN A 70 -16.13 -1.55 11.65
N ILE A 71 -15.15 -0.64 11.66
CA ILE A 71 -14.23 -0.45 10.56
C ILE A 71 -12.91 -1.15 10.86
N THR A 72 -12.52 -2.07 9.99
CA THR A 72 -11.22 -2.76 10.04
C THR A 72 -10.36 -2.33 8.87
N LYS A 73 -9.18 -1.76 9.15
CA LYS A 73 -8.17 -1.44 8.14
C LYS A 73 -6.96 -2.35 8.28
N LYS A 74 -6.61 -3.10 7.24
CA LYS A 74 -5.47 -4.04 7.24
C LYS A 74 -4.83 -4.13 5.85
N MET A 75 -3.54 -4.45 5.82
CA MET A 75 -2.86 -4.85 4.58
C MET A 75 -3.31 -6.27 4.22
N LEU A 76 -3.81 -6.47 3.00
CA LEU A 76 -4.09 -7.80 2.47
C LEU A 76 -2.81 -8.48 2.01
N GLY A 77 -1.91 -7.74 1.39
CA GLY A 77 -0.63 -8.27 1.00
C GLY A 77 0.18 -7.36 0.10
N LEU A 78 1.40 -7.83 -0.13
CA LEU A 78 2.40 -7.26 -1.02
C LEU A 78 2.73 -8.33 -2.07
N ARG A 79 2.62 -7.99 -3.35
CA ARG A 79 2.79 -8.92 -4.46
C ARG A 79 3.84 -8.37 -5.42
N GLY A 80 4.91 -9.12 -5.63
CA GLY A 80 5.87 -8.80 -6.68
C GLY A 80 5.21 -9.02 -8.04
N MET A 81 5.23 -8.00 -8.88
CA MET A 81 4.75 -8.04 -10.27
C MET A 81 5.86 -8.62 -11.14
N LYS A 82 5.52 -9.56 -12.03
CA LYS A 82 6.48 -10.18 -12.95
C LYS A 82 6.36 -9.51 -14.32
N ASP A 83 7.49 -9.04 -14.84
CA ASP A 83 7.69 -8.48 -16.19
C ASP A 83 6.93 -7.17 -16.49
N THR A 84 5.61 -7.14 -16.31
CA THR A 84 4.74 -6.01 -16.64
C THR A 84 3.83 -5.60 -15.48
N THR A 85 3.41 -4.33 -15.49
CA THR A 85 2.50 -3.72 -14.52
C THR A 85 1.23 -3.22 -15.20
N THR A 86 0.71 -3.96 -16.18
CA THR A 86 -0.51 -3.55 -16.87
C THR A 86 -1.72 -3.67 -15.94
N GLY A 87 -2.80 -2.96 -16.27
CA GLY A 87 -4.05 -3.09 -15.51
C GLY A 87 -4.62 -4.51 -15.49
N GLU A 88 -4.27 -5.37 -16.46
CA GLU A 88 -4.65 -6.79 -16.44
C GLU A 88 -3.84 -7.57 -15.41
N ASP A 89 -2.53 -7.38 -15.38
CA ASP A 89 -1.63 -8.05 -14.43
C ASP A 89 -2.06 -7.72 -12.99
N VAL A 90 -2.28 -6.43 -12.72
CA VAL A 90 -2.76 -5.95 -11.42
C VAL A 90 -4.12 -6.57 -11.07
N PHE A 91 -5.03 -6.68 -12.04
CA PHE A 91 -6.34 -7.28 -11.82
C PHE A 91 -6.26 -8.78 -11.49
N GLN A 92 -5.35 -9.52 -12.14
CA GLN A 92 -5.14 -10.95 -11.86
C GLN A 92 -4.54 -11.16 -10.47
N GLU A 93 -3.50 -10.40 -10.10
CA GLU A 93 -2.91 -10.45 -8.76
C GLU A 93 -3.92 -10.08 -7.68
N LEU A 94 -4.74 -9.05 -7.93
CA LEU A 94 -5.80 -8.66 -7.01
C LEU A 94 -6.83 -9.79 -6.82
N LYS A 95 -7.26 -10.46 -7.89
CA LYS A 95 -8.20 -11.59 -7.79
C LYS A 95 -7.63 -12.72 -6.94
N MET A 96 -6.37 -13.09 -7.16
CA MET A 96 -5.72 -14.14 -6.38
C MET A 96 -5.62 -13.76 -4.90
N LEU A 97 -5.28 -12.49 -4.61
CA LEU A 97 -5.20 -12.00 -3.25
C LEU A 97 -6.58 -11.97 -2.57
N MET A 98 -7.61 -11.47 -3.24
CA MET A 98 -8.97 -11.48 -2.73
C MET A 98 -9.47 -12.89 -2.44
N ALA A 99 -9.21 -13.84 -3.35
CA ALA A 99 -9.58 -15.24 -3.17
C ALA A 99 -8.91 -15.85 -1.92
N ARG A 100 -7.62 -15.56 -1.69
CA ARG A 100 -6.90 -16.00 -0.48
C ARG A 100 -7.59 -15.57 0.81
N PHE A 101 -8.22 -14.39 0.83
CA PHE A 101 -8.90 -13.84 2.00
C PHE A 101 -10.42 -13.97 1.97
N ASN A 102 -10.98 -14.80 1.09
CA ASN A 102 -12.43 -14.98 0.93
C ASN A 102 -13.19 -13.67 0.67
N LEU A 103 -12.55 -12.70 0.01
CA LEU A 103 -13.17 -11.44 -0.37
C LEU A 103 -13.83 -11.57 -1.74
N HIS A 104 -15.07 -11.13 -1.83
CA HIS A 104 -15.87 -11.23 -3.05
C HIS A 104 -16.15 -9.85 -3.63
N PHE A 105 -16.03 -9.72 -4.96
CA PHE A 105 -16.38 -8.48 -5.67
C PHE A 105 -17.81 -8.00 -5.41
N LYS A 106 -18.75 -8.90 -5.08
CA LYS A 106 -20.14 -8.53 -4.75
C LYS A 106 -20.26 -7.61 -3.51
N ASN A 107 -19.27 -7.66 -2.61
CA ASN A 107 -19.16 -6.85 -1.40
C ASN A 107 -18.21 -5.64 -1.58
N LEU A 108 -17.49 -5.53 -2.71
CA LEU A 108 -16.59 -4.41 -3.00
C LEU A 108 -17.39 -3.15 -3.36
N HIS A 109 -17.17 -2.07 -2.61
CA HIS A 109 -17.88 -0.78 -2.81
C HIS A 109 -16.95 0.40 -3.09
N GLY A 110 -15.66 0.28 -2.80
CA GLY A 110 -14.72 1.37 -3.01
C GLY A 110 -13.36 0.88 -3.50
N LEU A 111 -12.71 1.70 -4.31
CA LEU A 111 -11.32 1.51 -4.69
C LEU A 111 -10.59 2.85 -4.62
N SER A 112 -9.41 2.86 -4.03
CA SER A 112 -8.47 3.99 -4.05
C SER A 112 -7.22 3.60 -4.83
N THR A 113 -6.78 4.46 -5.75
CA THR A 113 -5.58 4.26 -6.58
C THR A 113 -4.77 5.55 -6.72
N ASP A 114 -3.49 5.46 -7.02
CA ASP A 114 -2.60 6.58 -7.37
C ASP A 114 -3.01 7.38 -8.62
N GLY A 115 -3.87 6.81 -9.47
CA GLY A 115 -4.30 7.44 -10.71
C GLY A 115 -3.41 7.15 -11.91
N ALA A 116 -2.46 6.21 -11.80
CA ALA A 116 -1.62 5.81 -12.92
C ALA A 116 -2.45 5.23 -14.07
N PRO A 117 -2.00 5.35 -15.34
CA PRO A 117 -2.73 4.82 -16.50
C PRO A 117 -3.08 3.33 -16.40
N ALA A 118 -2.20 2.51 -15.81
CA ALA A 118 -2.45 1.10 -15.55
C ALA A 118 -3.60 0.86 -14.55
N MET A 119 -3.83 1.80 -13.63
CA MET A 119 -4.90 1.73 -12.64
C MET A 119 -6.22 2.27 -13.22
N VAL A 120 -6.23 3.50 -13.73
CA VAL A 120 -7.48 4.23 -14.09
C VAL A 120 -7.81 4.24 -15.59
N GLY A 121 -6.96 3.67 -16.44
CA GLY A 121 -7.14 3.71 -17.90
C GLY A 121 -8.48 3.16 -18.37
N ASN A 122 -9.18 3.92 -19.21
CA ASN A 122 -10.57 3.61 -19.60
C ASN A 122 -10.78 2.27 -20.29
N LYS A 123 -9.79 1.77 -21.04
CA LYS A 123 -9.91 0.50 -21.79
C LYS A 123 -9.22 -0.68 -21.09
N ALA A 124 -7.98 -0.47 -20.65
CA ALA A 124 -7.11 -1.52 -20.15
C ALA A 124 -6.74 -1.38 -18.66
N GLY A 125 -7.23 -0.34 -17.98
CA GLY A 125 -6.90 -0.10 -16.58
C GLY A 125 -7.64 -1.05 -15.62
N LEU A 126 -7.07 -1.23 -14.44
CA LEU A 126 -7.66 -1.99 -13.33
C LEU A 126 -9.11 -1.58 -13.04
N VAL A 127 -9.37 -0.28 -12.94
CA VAL A 127 -10.70 0.29 -12.65
C VAL A 127 -11.73 -0.17 -13.67
N SER A 128 -11.39 -0.12 -14.96
CA SER A 128 -12.29 -0.57 -16.03
C SER A 128 -12.60 -2.05 -15.92
N LYS A 129 -11.60 -2.88 -15.60
CA LYS A 129 -11.80 -4.33 -15.41
C LYS A 129 -12.69 -4.64 -14.20
N ILE A 130 -12.48 -3.94 -13.08
CA ILE A 130 -13.36 -4.06 -11.90
C ILE A 130 -14.78 -3.63 -12.22
N ARG A 131 -14.95 -2.50 -12.94
CA ARG A 131 -16.29 -2.04 -13.37
C ARG A 131 -16.97 -3.06 -14.26
N SER A 132 -16.28 -3.64 -15.25
CA SER A 132 -16.83 -4.72 -16.09
C SER A 132 -17.24 -5.94 -15.25
N LYS A 133 -16.41 -6.33 -14.28
CA LYS A 133 -16.72 -7.45 -13.37
C LYS A 133 -17.94 -7.16 -12.48
N LEU A 134 -18.09 -5.93 -12.00
CA LEU A 134 -19.25 -5.50 -11.21
C LEU A 134 -20.52 -5.36 -12.06
N ALA A 135 -20.38 -4.92 -13.31
CA ALA A 135 -21.48 -4.82 -14.26
C ALA A 135 -22.06 -6.20 -14.58
N SER A 136 -21.21 -7.22 -14.77
CA SER A 136 -21.66 -8.61 -14.99
C SER A 136 -22.43 -9.20 -13.80
N MET A 137 -22.44 -8.54 -12.64
CA MET A 137 -23.19 -8.93 -11.44
C MET A 137 -24.34 -7.94 -11.11
N ASN A 138 -24.60 -6.96 -11.97
CA ASN A 138 -25.57 -5.88 -11.73
C ASN A 138 -25.28 -5.04 -10.47
N ARG A 139 -24.00 -4.83 -10.13
CA ARG A 139 -23.54 -4.13 -8.90
C ARG A 139 -22.79 -2.81 -9.17
N TYR A 140 -22.58 -2.45 -10.44
CA TYR A 140 -21.71 -1.33 -10.81
C TYR A 140 -22.15 0.04 -10.26
N LYS A 141 -23.47 0.25 -10.03
CA LYS A 141 -24.03 1.55 -9.59
C LYS A 141 -23.59 1.99 -8.19
N ARG A 142 -23.03 1.09 -7.37
CA ARG A 142 -22.61 1.39 -5.98
C ARG A 142 -21.09 1.46 -5.80
N PHE A 143 -20.32 1.38 -6.88
CA PHE A 143 -18.86 1.37 -6.82
C PHE A 143 -18.29 2.79 -6.88
N ILE A 144 -17.53 3.16 -5.87
CA ILE A 144 -16.91 4.48 -5.73
C ILE A 144 -15.41 4.36 -6.02
N LEU A 145 -14.89 5.27 -6.85
CA LEU A 145 -13.47 5.40 -7.11
C LEU A 145 -12.95 6.64 -6.39
N PHE A 146 -11.88 6.46 -5.62
CA PHE A 146 -11.11 7.52 -4.99
C PHE A 146 -9.75 7.61 -5.69
N GLN A 147 -9.29 8.82 -5.93
CA GLN A 147 -7.89 9.06 -6.28
C GLN A 147 -7.11 9.34 -5.00
N CYS A 148 -5.85 8.90 -4.96
CA CYS A 148 -4.98 9.11 -3.81
C CYS A 148 -4.74 10.61 -3.59
N ILE A 149 -5.20 11.13 -2.44
CA ILE A 149 -5.08 12.56 -2.09
C ILE A 149 -3.61 13.01 -2.04
N ILE A 150 -2.70 12.15 -1.59
CA ILE A 150 -1.26 12.44 -1.54
C ILE A 150 -0.70 12.67 -2.96
N HIS A 151 -1.14 11.85 -3.93
CA HIS A 151 -0.75 12.04 -5.33
C HIS A 151 -1.33 13.33 -5.90
N GLN A 152 -2.59 13.66 -5.58
CA GLN A 152 -3.21 14.92 -6.00
C GLN A 152 -2.52 16.14 -5.38
N GLU A 153 -2.19 16.10 -4.09
CA GLU A 153 -1.44 17.15 -3.41
C GLU A 153 -0.05 17.34 -4.03
N ASN A 154 0.67 16.26 -4.32
CA ASN A 154 1.97 16.32 -4.99
C ASN A 154 1.85 16.91 -6.41
N LEU A 155 0.79 16.59 -7.15
CA LEU A 155 0.53 17.19 -8.47
C LEU A 155 0.23 18.70 -8.34
N CYS A 156 -0.60 19.09 -7.38
CA CYS A 156 -0.89 20.50 -7.09
C CYS A 156 0.38 21.26 -6.71
N ALA A 157 1.23 20.69 -5.84
CA ALA A 157 2.48 21.30 -5.42
C ALA A 157 3.42 21.59 -6.60
N LYS A 158 3.46 20.71 -7.61
CA LYS A 158 4.25 20.92 -8.84
C LYS A 158 3.72 22.06 -9.73
N LEU A 159 2.42 22.37 -9.64
CA LEU A 159 1.81 23.49 -10.37
C LEU A 159 2.05 24.83 -9.69
N LEU A 160 2.20 24.83 -8.36
CA LEU A 160 2.58 26.00 -7.61
C LEU A 160 4.04 26.32 -7.95
N LYS A 161 4.29 27.42 -8.67
CA LYS A 161 5.59 27.84 -9.21
C LYS A 161 6.60 28.28 -8.13
N PHE A 162 6.81 27.46 -7.10
CA PHE A 162 7.75 27.67 -6.00
C PHE A 162 9.20 27.30 -6.35
N GLU A 163 9.51 27.09 -7.63
CA GLU A 163 10.84 26.69 -8.09
C GLU A 163 11.94 27.62 -7.56
N HIS A 164 11.70 28.93 -7.55
CA HIS A 164 12.63 29.92 -7.03
C HIS A 164 12.94 29.75 -5.52
N VAL A 165 11.95 29.36 -4.71
CA VAL A 165 12.15 29.07 -3.27
C VAL A 165 12.80 27.71 -3.09
N MET A 166 12.25 26.68 -3.73
CA MET A 166 12.72 25.30 -3.60
C MET A 166 14.17 25.15 -4.07
N SER A 167 14.57 25.86 -5.13
CA SER A 167 15.96 25.89 -5.61
C SER A 167 16.92 26.40 -4.52
N LYS A 168 16.56 27.47 -3.81
CA LYS A 168 17.37 28.00 -2.70
C LYS A 168 17.43 27.02 -1.53
N VAL A 169 16.30 26.43 -1.14
CA VAL A 169 16.24 25.44 -0.06
C VAL A 169 17.10 24.22 -0.38
N VAL A 170 16.96 23.66 -1.59
CA VAL A 170 17.76 22.50 -2.04
C VAL A 170 19.24 22.85 -2.08
N SER A 171 19.62 24.03 -2.58
CA SER A 171 21.01 24.49 -2.57
C SER A 171 21.59 24.56 -1.16
N SER A 172 20.83 25.10 -0.20
CA SER A 172 21.25 25.19 1.20
C SER A 172 21.42 23.80 1.83
N ILE A 173 20.47 22.88 1.60
CA ILE A 173 20.56 21.49 2.08
C ILE A 173 21.78 20.79 1.48
N ASN A 174 22.00 20.95 0.17
CA ASN A 174 23.15 20.36 -0.50
C ASN A 174 24.47 20.92 0.04
N PHE A 175 24.55 22.23 0.32
CA PHE A 175 25.73 22.82 0.96
C PHE A 175 25.99 22.22 2.35
N ILE A 176 24.96 22.08 3.20
CA ILE A 176 25.06 21.47 4.52
C ILE A 176 25.53 20.01 4.41
N LYS A 177 24.96 19.23 3.47
CA LYS A 177 25.29 17.81 3.28
C LYS A 177 26.60 17.57 2.54
N SER A 178 27.14 18.56 1.82
CA SER A 178 28.33 18.38 0.98
C SER A 178 29.61 18.09 1.76
N ARG A 179 29.69 18.48 3.03
CA ARG A 179 30.87 18.32 3.88
C ARG A 179 30.47 17.93 5.30
N ALA A 180 31.22 17.00 5.90
CA ALA A 180 31.00 16.58 7.28
C ALA A 180 31.07 17.75 8.27
N LEU A 181 32.01 18.68 8.06
CA LEU A 181 32.15 19.89 8.88
C LEU A 181 30.89 20.76 8.85
N ASN A 182 30.35 21.05 7.66
CA ASN A 182 29.13 21.85 7.51
C ASN A 182 27.93 21.19 8.21
N HIS A 183 27.82 19.86 8.10
CA HIS A 183 26.77 19.10 8.76
C HIS A 183 26.91 19.14 10.30
N HIS A 184 28.13 18.98 10.82
CA HIS A 184 28.42 19.06 12.25
C HIS A 184 28.10 20.45 12.80
N GLN A 185 28.59 21.51 12.14
CA GLN A 185 28.35 22.90 12.54
C GLN A 185 26.85 23.24 12.52
N PHE A 186 26.12 22.79 11.49
CA PHE A 186 24.67 22.99 11.43
C PHE A 186 23.93 22.24 12.54
N LYS A 187 24.39 21.04 12.91
CA LYS A 187 23.81 20.26 14.00
C LYS A 187 24.08 20.87 15.37
N GLU A 188 25.21 21.53 15.58
CA GLU A 188 25.51 22.29 16.81
C GLU A 188 24.69 23.59 16.92
N PHE A 189 24.27 24.16 15.79
CA PHE A 189 23.44 25.36 15.76
C PHE A 189 21.97 25.13 16.12
N LEU A 190 21.44 23.91 15.94
CA LEU A 190 20.06 23.50 16.26
C LEU A 190 19.89 23.11 17.73
#